data_AF-A0A183HJ05-F1
#
_entry.id   AF-A0A183HJ05-F1
#
_cell.length_a   1.000
_cell.length_b   1.000
_cell.length_c   1.000
_cell.angle_alpha   90.00
_cell.angle_beta   90.00
_cell.angle_gamma   90.00
#
_symmetry.space_group_name_H-M   'P 1'
#
loop_
_entity.id
_entity.type
_entity.pdbx_description
1 polymer ?
#
loop_
_entity_poly.entity_id
_entity_poly.type
_entity_poly.pdbx_seq_one_letter_code
_entity_poly.pdbx_strand_id
1 'polypeptide(L)'
;MGDTKKITINKEIFLKRTAKLYDYWNNGNDENLSKVDALVFMVGNDDDASQYSKSNALQIWLYNYELNDMLAIFTRSAIYFLASSRKALFFQPVGNEEPNGCVPSIIVFTREKSDKDKANFTKLAEKLKENGSSFGHFAKDSYSSDFAKGWSSVMEEYGIKLTVDVSASFAHLLSEKDNIEVELCRKAAQASVNAWSHARKKIIDIIDQAKKVKHSRFAEDLEKAMTT
;
A
#
# COMPACT_ATOMS: atom_id res chain seq x y z
N MET A 1 -2.68 -28.28 -17.73
CA MET A 1 -3.02 -27.68 -16.41
C MET A 1 -1.82 -26.85 -16.01
N GLY A 2 -1.87 -25.54 -16.22
CA GLY A 2 -0.76 -24.67 -15.83
C GLY A 2 -0.74 -24.54 -14.32
N ASP A 3 0.42 -24.75 -13.69
CA ASP A 3 0.62 -24.45 -12.28
C ASP A 3 0.27 -22.98 -12.04
N THR A 4 -0.92 -22.74 -11.49
CA THR A 4 -1.32 -21.41 -11.04
C THR A 4 -0.46 -21.08 -9.83
N LYS A 5 0.72 -20.51 -10.08
CA LYS A 5 1.67 -20.10 -9.03
C LYS A 5 0.90 -19.24 -8.03
N LYS A 6 0.66 -19.78 -6.84
CA LYS A 6 -0.08 -19.08 -5.78
C LYS A 6 0.69 -17.78 -5.49
N ILE A 7 0.06 -16.64 -5.79
CA ILE A 7 0.66 -15.33 -5.51
C ILE A 7 0.76 -15.20 -3.99
N THR A 8 1.97 -15.06 -3.48
CA THR A 8 2.27 -14.88 -2.06
C THR A 8 3.24 -13.73 -1.87
N ILE A 9 3.24 -13.17 -0.67
CA ILE A 9 4.16 -12.11 -0.30
C ILE A 9 5.62 -12.55 -0.44
N ASN A 10 6.48 -11.64 -0.91
CA ASN A 10 7.93 -11.84 -0.84
C ASN A 10 8.38 -11.63 0.61
N LYS A 11 8.59 -12.74 1.33
CA LYS A 11 8.97 -12.74 2.75
C LYS A 11 10.22 -11.92 3.04
N GLU A 12 11.25 -12.04 2.22
CA GLU A 12 12.53 -11.35 2.45
C GLU A 12 12.38 -9.84 2.32
N ILE A 13 11.76 -9.37 1.22
CA ILE A 13 11.53 -7.94 0.99
C ILE A 13 10.62 -7.37 2.09
N PHE A 14 9.54 -8.08 2.43
CA PHE A 14 8.60 -7.64 3.45
C PHE A 14 9.27 -7.50 4.82
N LEU A 15 9.99 -8.53 5.29
CA LEU A 15 10.64 -8.48 6.60
C LEU A 15 11.72 -7.41 6.65
N LYS A 16 12.53 -7.27 5.59
CA LYS A 16 13.57 -6.23 5.49
C LYS A 16 12.97 -4.82 5.57
N ARG A 17 11.90 -4.54 4.81
CA ARG A 17 11.27 -3.21 4.77
C ARG A 17 10.47 -2.92 6.04
N THR A 18 9.81 -3.93 6.59
CA THR A 18 9.15 -3.81 7.90
C THR A 18 10.16 -3.52 9.00
N ALA A 19 11.32 -4.21 9.02
CA ALA A 19 12.40 -3.89 9.95
C ALA A 19 12.86 -2.43 9.80
N LYS A 20 13.07 -1.95 8.56
CA LYS A 20 13.41 -0.54 8.30
C LYS A 20 12.36 0.43 8.86
N LEU A 21 11.06 0.12 8.69
CA LEU A 21 9.97 0.91 9.25
C LEU A 21 10.03 0.92 10.79
N TYR A 22 10.18 -0.23 11.43
CA TYR A 22 10.23 -0.32 12.89
C TYR A 22 11.48 0.35 13.47
N ASP A 23 12.64 0.23 12.83
CA ASP A 23 13.85 0.94 13.23
C ASP A 23 13.66 2.46 13.11
N TYR A 24 13.08 2.93 12.00
CA TYR A 24 12.78 4.35 11.81
C TYR A 24 11.74 4.87 12.82
N TRP A 25 10.76 4.04 13.18
CA TRP A 25 9.73 4.39 14.14
C TRP A 25 10.22 4.32 15.60
N ASN A 26 11.10 3.38 15.93
CA ASN A 26 11.60 3.16 17.29
C ASN A 26 12.79 4.06 17.64
N ASN A 27 13.55 4.55 16.65
CA ASN A 27 14.73 5.40 16.91
C ASN A 27 14.36 6.79 17.47
N GLY A 28 13.11 7.21 17.38
CA GLY A 28 12.61 8.47 17.93
C GLY A 28 13.04 9.74 17.19
N ASN A 29 13.73 9.63 16.05
CA ASN A 29 14.25 10.78 15.31
C ASN A 29 13.17 11.53 14.52
N ASP A 30 12.10 10.84 14.12
CA ASP A 30 10.97 11.44 13.42
C ASP A 30 9.92 11.95 14.42
N GLU A 31 9.69 13.26 14.43
CA GLU A 31 8.82 13.91 15.42
C GLU A 31 7.37 13.38 15.39
N ASN A 32 6.79 13.17 14.21
CA ASN A 32 5.38 12.76 14.11
C ASN A 32 5.23 11.27 14.36
N LEU A 33 6.12 10.46 13.77
CA LEU A 33 6.06 9.02 13.89
C LEU A 33 6.40 8.55 15.31
N SER A 34 7.35 9.21 16.00
CA SER A 34 7.70 8.85 17.39
C SER A 34 6.55 9.04 18.39
N LYS A 35 5.59 9.93 18.09
CA LYS A 35 4.44 10.24 18.97
C LYS A 35 3.26 9.28 18.84
N VAL A 36 3.30 8.32 17.91
CA VAL A 36 2.17 7.40 17.69
C VAL A 36 2.42 6.06 18.36
N ASP A 37 1.36 5.54 18.94
CA ASP A 37 1.27 4.23 19.61
C ASP A 37 0.99 3.12 18.60
N ALA A 38 0.22 3.45 17.56
CA ALA A 38 -0.07 2.57 16.44
C ALA A 38 -0.22 3.34 15.13
N LEU A 39 -0.03 2.64 14.01
CA LEU A 39 -0.29 3.13 12.66
C LEU A 39 -1.47 2.39 12.07
N VAL A 40 -2.39 3.10 11.43
CA VAL A 40 -3.64 2.55 10.88
C VAL A 40 -3.77 2.93 9.42
N PHE A 41 -3.80 1.94 8.54
CA PHE A 41 -3.92 2.13 7.10
C PHE A 41 -5.05 1.27 6.53
N MET A 42 -6.07 1.94 6.00
CA MET A 42 -7.21 1.33 5.33
C MET A 42 -7.07 1.57 3.83
N VAL A 43 -7.30 0.53 3.01
CA VAL A 43 -7.48 0.66 1.56
C VAL A 43 -8.84 0.06 1.21
N GLY A 44 -9.74 0.88 0.69
CA GLY A 44 -11.06 0.45 0.20
C GLY A 44 -11.02 0.07 -1.29
N ASN A 45 -12.08 -0.58 -1.76
CA ASN A 45 -12.31 -0.87 -3.18
C ASN A 45 -13.27 0.15 -3.80
N ASP A 46 -12.89 1.43 -3.80
CA ASP A 46 -13.66 2.54 -4.36
C ASP A 46 -13.31 2.75 -5.85
N ASP A 47 -14.31 2.90 -6.71
CA ASP A 47 -14.10 3.14 -8.15
C ASP A 47 -13.49 4.54 -8.42
N ASP A 48 -13.80 5.51 -7.56
CA ASP A 48 -13.32 6.91 -7.65
C ASP A 48 -12.14 7.20 -6.71
N ALA A 49 -11.51 6.17 -6.11
CA ALA A 49 -10.32 6.38 -5.29
C ALA A 49 -9.19 7.02 -6.11
N SER A 50 -8.40 7.87 -5.44
CA SER A 50 -7.17 8.40 -6.04
C SER A 50 -6.29 7.24 -6.53
N GLN A 51 -5.90 7.29 -7.81
CA GLN A 51 -4.99 6.32 -8.41
C GLN A 51 -3.64 6.23 -7.67
N TYR A 52 -3.25 7.31 -6.99
CA TYR A 52 -2.05 7.36 -6.16
C TYR A 52 -2.43 7.75 -4.73
N SER A 53 -2.27 6.82 -3.80
CA SER A 53 -2.43 7.06 -2.36
C SER A 53 -1.18 6.62 -1.60
N LYS A 54 -0.95 7.17 -0.40
CA LYS A 54 0.19 6.74 0.41
C LYS A 54 0.00 5.34 0.97
N SER A 55 -1.25 4.94 1.21
CA SER A 55 -1.61 3.59 1.63
C SER A 55 -1.25 2.58 0.54
N ASN A 56 -1.59 2.85 -0.73
CA ASN A 56 -1.20 1.99 -1.84
C ASN A 56 0.33 1.97 -2.04
N ALA A 57 0.99 3.13 -1.95
CA ALA A 57 2.45 3.21 -2.01
C ALA A 57 3.12 2.39 -0.89
N LEU A 58 2.57 2.42 0.32
CA LEU A 58 3.03 1.61 1.44
C LEU A 58 2.82 0.11 1.18
N GLN A 59 1.67 -0.29 0.63
CA GLN A 59 1.42 -1.68 0.25
C GLN A 59 2.38 -2.16 -0.84
N ILE A 60 2.64 -1.35 -1.87
CA ILE A 60 3.62 -1.67 -2.92
C ILE A 60 5.03 -1.77 -2.31
N TRP A 61 5.38 -0.87 -1.41
CA TRP A 61 6.68 -0.90 -0.76
C TRP A 61 6.84 -2.13 0.14
N LEU A 62 5.86 -2.47 0.99
CA LEU A 62 5.97 -3.62 1.88
C LEU A 62 5.76 -4.98 1.18
N TYR A 63 4.78 -5.06 0.26
CA TYR A 63 4.26 -6.33 -0.26
C TYR A 63 4.51 -6.53 -1.76
N ASN A 64 4.91 -5.47 -2.48
CA ASN A 64 4.96 -5.43 -3.94
C ASN A 64 3.61 -5.72 -4.62
N TYR A 65 2.51 -5.43 -3.93
CA TYR A 65 1.14 -5.66 -4.37
C TYR A 65 0.19 -4.61 -3.78
N GLU A 66 -0.82 -4.23 -4.55
CA GLU A 66 -1.99 -3.50 -4.06
C GLU A 66 -3.11 -4.47 -3.69
N LEU A 67 -3.69 -4.26 -2.52
CA LEU A 67 -4.72 -5.10 -1.92
C LEU A 67 -5.85 -4.19 -1.42
N ASN A 68 -6.91 -4.08 -2.23
CA ASN A 68 -8.12 -3.33 -1.85
C ASN A 68 -8.88 -4.03 -0.71
N ASP A 69 -9.81 -3.34 -0.07
CA ASP A 69 -10.58 -3.84 1.09
C ASP A 69 -9.68 -4.57 2.10
N MET A 70 -8.65 -3.86 2.56
CA MET A 70 -7.64 -4.37 3.47
C MET A 70 -7.35 -3.32 4.54
N LEU A 71 -7.32 -3.77 5.79
CA LEU A 71 -6.93 -2.96 6.94
C LEU A 71 -5.60 -3.50 7.47
N ALA A 72 -4.63 -2.60 7.62
CA ALA A 72 -3.35 -2.87 8.24
C ALA A 72 -3.18 -1.98 9.48
N ILE A 73 -2.89 -2.61 10.62
CA ILE A 73 -2.60 -1.93 11.88
C ILE A 73 -1.23 -2.38 12.35
N PHE A 74 -0.34 -1.42 12.58
CA PHE A 74 1.00 -1.67 13.12
C PHE A 74 1.04 -1.12 14.53
N THR A 75 1.31 -1.97 15.52
CA THR A 75 1.61 -1.56 16.90
C THR A 75 3.06 -1.91 17.23
N ARG A 76 3.54 -1.51 18.40
CA ARG A 76 4.87 -1.93 18.87
C ARG A 76 4.96 -3.43 19.14
N SER A 77 3.84 -4.09 19.44
CA SER A 77 3.77 -5.49 19.88
C SER A 77 3.36 -6.46 18.76
N ALA A 78 2.58 -6.00 17.78
CA ALA A 78 2.11 -6.84 16.68
C ALA A 78 1.72 -6.02 15.45
N ILE A 79 1.71 -6.69 14.30
CA ILE A 79 1.14 -6.21 13.04
C ILE A 79 -0.13 -7.02 12.77
N TYR A 80 -1.24 -6.32 12.56
CA TYR A 80 -2.53 -6.93 12.26
C TYR A 80 -2.95 -6.62 10.83
N PHE A 81 -3.29 -7.67 10.07
CA PHE A 81 -3.91 -7.54 8.76
C PHE A 81 -5.32 -8.10 8.81
N LEU A 82 -6.30 -7.39 8.24
CA LEU A 82 -7.64 -7.91 7.97
C LEU A 82 -7.91 -7.84 6.47
N ALA A 83 -8.13 -9.00 5.86
CA ALA A 83 -8.37 -9.09 4.42
C ALA A 83 -9.25 -10.31 4.06
N SER A 84 -9.75 -10.35 2.83
CA SER A 84 -10.53 -11.51 2.35
C SER A 84 -9.71 -12.80 2.37
N SER A 85 -10.35 -13.97 2.41
CA SER A 85 -9.64 -15.26 2.56
C SER A 85 -8.50 -15.47 1.57
N ARG A 86 -8.69 -15.06 0.30
CA ARG A 86 -7.62 -15.14 -0.73
C ARG A 86 -6.44 -14.21 -0.40
N LYS A 87 -6.73 -12.99 0.08
CA LYS A 87 -5.72 -11.99 0.46
C LYS A 87 -5.06 -12.34 1.79
N ALA A 88 -5.76 -12.98 2.73
CA ALA A 88 -5.15 -13.52 3.94
C ALA A 88 -4.12 -14.62 3.61
N LEU A 89 -4.44 -15.51 2.66
CA LEU A 89 -3.50 -16.53 2.17
C LEU A 89 -2.24 -15.96 1.50
N PHE A 90 -2.28 -14.72 1.00
CA PHE A 90 -1.10 -14.05 0.45
C PHE A 90 -0.05 -13.77 1.55
N PHE A 91 -0.49 -13.49 2.78
CA PHE A 91 0.38 -13.25 3.95
C PHE A 91 0.81 -14.52 4.69
N GLN A 92 0.32 -15.70 4.30
CA GLN A 92 0.67 -16.97 4.94
C GLN A 92 2.18 -17.20 5.16
N PRO A 93 3.10 -16.84 4.24
CA PRO A 93 4.54 -17.04 4.46
C PRO A 93 5.16 -16.21 5.59
N VAL A 94 4.51 -15.12 6.00
CA VAL A 94 5.00 -14.18 7.02
C VAL A 94 4.14 -14.16 8.28
N GLY A 95 2.93 -14.73 8.24
CA GLY A 95 2.11 -14.92 9.43
C GLY A 95 2.86 -15.75 10.47
N ASN A 96 3.18 -15.14 11.61
CA ASN A 96 3.93 -15.77 12.70
C ASN A 96 3.48 -15.18 14.03
N GLU A 97 3.33 -16.04 15.03
CA GLU A 97 2.99 -15.65 16.40
C GLU A 97 4.23 -15.14 17.17
N GLU A 98 5.43 -15.43 16.67
CA GLU A 98 6.69 -14.95 17.26
C GLU A 98 7.31 -13.77 16.50
N PRO A 99 7.90 -12.78 17.19
CA PRO A 99 8.66 -11.70 16.57
C PRO A 99 9.87 -12.19 15.78
N ASN A 100 10.31 -11.38 14.82
CA ASN A 100 11.52 -11.60 14.03
C ASN A 100 12.45 -10.38 14.09
N GLY A 101 13.42 -10.41 15.01
CA GLY A 101 14.30 -9.27 15.26
C GLY A 101 13.49 -8.08 15.77
N CYS A 102 13.58 -6.93 15.08
CA CYS A 102 12.78 -5.74 15.39
C CYS A 102 11.37 -5.75 14.77
N VAL A 103 11.03 -6.77 13.98
CA VAL A 103 9.68 -6.94 13.41
C VAL A 103 8.80 -7.68 14.41
N PRO A 104 7.67 -7.11 14.86
CA PRO A 104 6.76 -7.78 15.78
C PRO A 104 6.01 -8.96 15.15
N SER A 105 5.25 -9.69 15.97
CA SER A 105 4.40 -10.79 15.49
C SER A 105 3.40 -10.32 14.45
N ILE A 106 3.13 -11.14 13.42
CA ILE A 106 2.25 -10.80 12.30
C ILE A 106 1.01 -11.68 12.36
N ILE A 107 -0.12 -11.04 12.62
CA ILE A 107 -1.41 -11.69 12.85
C ILE A 107 -2.35 -11.33 11.69
N VAL A 108 -2.87 -12.35 11.01
CA VAL A 108 -3.71 -12.19 9.83
C VAL A 108 -5.13 -12.65 10.12
N PHE A 109 -6.05 -11.70 10.21
CA PHE A 109 -7.48 -11.95 10.29
C PHE A 109 -8.07 -12.15 8.89
N THR A 110 -8.97 -13.13 8.80
CA THR A 110 -9.78 -13.34 7.61
C THR A 110 -11.13 -12.65 7.80
N ARG A 111 -11.54 -11.89 6.77
CA ARG A 111 -12.83 -11.21 6.74
C ARG A 111 -14.00 -12.18 6.91
N GLU A 112 -15.01 -11.77 7.66
CA GLU A 112 -16.25 -12.48 7.91
C GLU A 112 -17.41 -11.71 7.26
N LYS A 113 -18.00 -12.29 6.22
CA LYS A 113 -19.02 -11.59 5.44
C LYS A 113 -20.38 -11.60 6.12
N SER A 114 -20.65 -12.59 6.97
CA SER A 114 -21.97 -12.76 7.61
C SER A 114 -22.33 -11.60 8.53
N ASP A 115 -21.34 -10.99 9.20
CA ASP A 115 -21.53 -9.84 10.10
C ASP A 115 -20.92 -8.54 9.54
N LYS A 116 -20.55 -8.52 8.25
CA LYS A 116 -19.84 -7.41 7.61
C LYS A 116 -18.58 -6.99 8.38
N ASP A 117 -17.81 -7.97 8.84
CA ASP A 117 -16.55 -7.80 9.56
C ASP A 117 -16.67 -7.14 10.95
N LYS A 118 -17.89 -6.96 11.48
CA LYS A 118 -18.11 -6.23 12.74
C LYS A 118 -17.29 -6.82 13.91
N ALA A 119 -17.31 -8.13 14.10
CA ALA A 119 -16.56 -8.78 15.17
C ALA A 119 -15.04 -8.62 15.00
N ASN A 120 -14.54 -8.65 13.77
CA ASN A 120 -13.12 -8.44 13.48
C ASN A 120 -12.71 -6.99 13.75
N PHE A 121 -13.52 -6.02 13.29
CA PHE A 121 -13.29 -4.61 13.56
C PHE A 121 -13.31 -4.31 15.06
N THR A 122 -14.27 -4.85 15.80
CA THR A 122 -14.30 -4.72 17.27
C THR A 122 -13.00 -5.19 17.91
N LYS A 123 -12.53 -6.40 17.58
CA LYS A 123 -11.26 -6.94 18.10
C LYS A 123 -10.07 -6.04 17.77
N LEU A 124 -10.00 -5.52 16.54
CA LEU A 124 -8.91 -4.63 16.13
C LEU A 124 -8.97 -3.27 16.82
N ALA A 125 -10.16 -2.73 17.06
CA ALA A 125 -10.36 -1.51 17.84
C ALA A 125 -9.93 -1.69 19.30
N GLU A 126 -10.23 -2.84 19.90
CA GLU A 126 -9.72 -3.21 21.23
C GLU A 126 -8.20 -3.28 21.25
N LYS A 127 -7.57 -3.94 20.25
CA LYS A 127 -6.11 -3.98 20.12
C LYS A 127 -5.47 -2.60 19.96
N LEU A 128 -6.09 -1.68 19.23
CA LEU A 128 -5.61 -0.30 19.16
C LEU A 128 -5.62 0.37 20.53
N LYS A 129 -6.73 0.28 21.27
CA LYS A 129 -6.87 0.86 22.61
C LYS A 129 -5.92 0.25 23.64
N GLU A 130 -5.67 -1.07 23.56
CA GLU A 130 -4.68 -1.74 24.41
C GLU A 130 -3.26 -1.19 24.20
N ASN A 131 -2.94 -0.73 22.98
CA ASN A 131 -1.60 -0.25 22.63
C ASN A 131 -1.42 1.27 22.82
N GLY A 132 -2.49 2.05 23.01
CA GLY A 132 -2.40 3.47 23.34
C GLY A 132 -3.59 4.29 22.84
N SER A 133 -3.35 5.57 22.54
CA SER A 133 -4.39 6.54 22.16
C SER A 133 -3.98 7.50 21.03
N SER A 134 -2.70 7.50 20.64
CA SER A 134 -2.17 8.32 19.56
C SER A 134 -1.99 7.46 18.32
N PHE A 135 -2.80 7.69 17.29
CA PHE A 135 -2.81 6.84 16.09
C PHE A 135 -2.41 7.61 14.85
N GLY A 136 -1.38 7.09 14.17
CA GLY A 136 -0.86 7.62 12.93
C GLY A 136 -1.64 7.13 11.72
N HIS A 137 -1.88 8.02 10.76
CA HIS A 137 -2.53 7.70 9.49
C HIS A 137 -2.04 8.62 8.36
N PHE A 138 -2.48 8.36 7.13
CA PHE A 138 -2.29 9.29 6.01
C PHE A 138 -3.53 10.19 5.87
N ALA A 139 -3.41 11.47 6.24
CA ALA A 139 -4.58 12.35 6.35
C ALA A 139 -5.33 12.65 5.05
N LYS A 140 -4.66 12.47 3.90
CA LYS A 140 -5.27 12.68 2.57
C LYS A 140 -5.86 11.39 1.97
N ASP A 141 -5.59 10.25 2.57
CA ASP A 141 -6.14 8.98 2.10
C ASP A 141 -7.53 8.81 2.72
N SER A 142 -8.54 8.68 1.86
CA SER A 142 -9.94 8.52 2.26
C SER A 142 -10.60 7.50 1.36
N TYR A 143 -11.34 6.59 1.99
CA TYR A 143 -12.02 5.47 1.33
C TYR A 143 -13.45 5.37 1.86
N SER A 144 -14.39 5.05 0.97
CA SER A 144 -15.83 5.06 1.23
C SER A 144 -16.53 3.76 0.81
N SER A 145 -15.74 2.71 0.48
CA SER A 145 -16.25 1.36 0.28
C SER A 145 -17.02 0.87 1.52
N ASP A 146 -17.89 -0.12 1.36
CA ASP A 146 -18.66 -0.69 2.47
C ASP A 146 -17.75 -1.23 3.59
N PHE A 147 -16.58 -1.77 3.22
CA PHE A 147 -15.56 -2.22 4.17
C PHE A 147 -14.95 -1.04 4.96
N ALA A 148 -14.58 0.04 4.27
CA ALA A 148 -14.03 1.24 4.90
C ALA A 148 -15.06 1.91 5.83
N LYS A 149 -16.31 2.02 5.40
CA LYS A 149 -17.42 2.54 6.22
C LYS A 149 -17.66 1.69 7.47
N GLY A 150 -17.59 0.36 7.35
CA GLY A 150 -17.72 -0.54 8.49
C GLY A 150 -16.65 -0.28 9.56
N TRP A 151 -15.40 -0.08 9.14
CA TRP A 151 -14.31 0.27 10.06
C TRP A 151 -14.51 1.65 10.69
N SER A 152 -14.88 2.67 9.91
CA SER A 152 -15.16 4.01 10.42
C SER A 152 -16.24 4.02 11.50
N SER A 153 -17.34 3.29 11.29
CA SER A 153 -18.41 3.16 12.27
C SER A 153 -17.93 2.55 13.59
N VAL A 154 -17.05 1.54 13.55
CA VAL A 154 -16.49 0.94 14.78
C VAL A 154 -15.51 1.88 15.46
N MET A 155 -14.67 2.61 14.70
CA MET A 155 -13.80 3.64 15.28
C MET A 155 -14.62 4.70 16.02
N GLU A 156 -15.73 5.17 15.43
CA GLU A 156 -16.64 6.13 16.06
C GLU A 156 -17.28 5.57 17.34
N GLU A 157 -17.82 4.35 17.29
CA GLU A 157 -18.40 3.65 18.46
C GLU A 157 -17.39 3.51 19.61
N TYR A 158 -16.11 3.28 19.26
CA TYR A 158 -15.03 3.15 20.23
C TYR A 158 -14.39 4.50 20.58
N GLY A 159 -14.81 5.62 20.00
CA GLY A 159 -14.20 6.93 20.22
C GLY A 159 -12.72 7.00 19.80
N ILE A 160 -12.30 6.15 18.87
CA ILE A 160 -10.95 6.12 18.31
C ILE A 160 -10.84 7.24 17.28
N LYS A 161 -9.81 8.08 17.42
CA LYS A 161 -9.50 9.15 16.47
C LYS A 161 -8.08 8.96 15.93
N LEU A 162 -7.94 9.02 14.62
CA LEU A 162 -6.64 9.09 13.95
C LEU A 162 -6.21 10.55 13.94
N THR A 163 -5.28 10.93 14.81
CA THR A 163 -4.96 12.33 15.11
C THR A 163 -3.62 12.80 14.56
N VAL A 164 -2.75 11.88 14.14
CA VAL A 164 -1.39 12.19 13.71
C VAL A 164 -1.21 11.85 12.24
N ASP A 165 -0.98 12.87 11.39
CA ASP A 165 -0.62 12.65 10.00
C ASP A 165 0.86 12.25 9.88
N VAL A 166 1.10 11.00 9.51
CA VAL A 166 2.46 10.44 9.31
C VAL A 166 2.91 10.53 7.85
N SER A 167 2.17 11.26 7.01
CA SER A 167 2.46 11.44 5.59
C SER A 167 3.90 11.88 5.29
N ALA A 168 4.40 12.87 6.03
CA ALA A 168 5.75 13.39 5.83
C ALA A 168 6.81 12.37 6.28
N SER A 169 6.58 11.73 7.43
CA SER A 169 7.46 10.68 7.97
C SER A 169 7.66 9.53 6.99
N PHE A 170 6.57 9.07 6.37
CA PHE A 170 6.65 8.03 5.33
C PHE A 170 7.27 8.55 4.03
N ALA A 171 7.07 9.81 3.66
CA ALA A 171 7.78 10.39 2.51
C ALA A 171 9.30 10.37 2.72
N HIS A 172 9.77 10.68 3.94
CA HIS A 172 11.18 10.56 4.31
C HIS A 172 11.65 9.10 4.32
N LEU A 173 10.92 8.18 4.97
CA LEU A 173 11.25 6.76 5.01
C LEU A 173 11.40 6.14 3.62
N LEU A 174 10.47 6.48 2.72
CA LEU A 174 10.42 5.99 1.34
C LEU A 174 11.39 6.73 0.40
N SER A 175 12.01 7.83 0.82
CA SER A 175 12.87 8.64 -0.06
C SER A 175 14.12 7.87 -0.49
N GLU A 176 14.75 7.16 0.44
CA GLU A 176 15.91 6.31 0.22
C GLU A 176 15.53 4.99 -0.46
N LYS A 177 15.85 4.90 -1.75
CA LYS A 177 15.61 3.70 -2.57
C LYS A 177 16.69 2.65 -2.35
N ASP A 178 16.28 1.41 -2.17
CA ASP A 178 17.21 0.27 -2.23
C ASP A 178 17.65 -0.03 -3.67
N ASN A 179 18.66 -0.89 -3.83
CA ASN A 179 19.19 -1.23 -5.16
C ASN A 179 18.11 -1.83 -6.09
N ILE A 180 17.15 -2.59 -5.56
CA ILE A 180 16.07 -3.19 -6.36
C ILE A 180 15.17 -2.08 -6.90
N GLU A 181 14.81 -1.12 -6.05
CA GLU A 181 14.00 0.05 -6.43
C GLU A 181 14.73 0.93 -7.45
N VAL A 182 16.03 1.18 -7.28
CA VAL A 182 16.84 1.93 -8.25
C VAL A 182 16.89 1.22 -9.60
N GLU A 183 17.10 -0.11 -9.62
CA GLU A 183 17.05 -0.88 -10.87
C GLU A 183 15.67 -0.81 -11.55
N LEU A 184 14.59 -0.86 -10.77
CA LEU A 184 13.23 -0.70 -11.30
C LEU A 184 13.02 0.70 -11.91
N CYS A 185 13.49 1.75 -11.24
CA CYS A 185 13.46 3.12 -11.78
C CYS A 185 14.27 3.21 -13.08
N ARG A 186 15.44 2.58 -13.16
CA ARG A 186 16.26 2.58 -14.39
C ARG A 186 15.56 1.88 -15.55
N LYS A 187 14.93 0.73 -15.29
CA LYS A 187 14.12 0.01 -16.29
C LYS A 187 12.92 0.83 -16.75
N ALA A 188 12.21 1.47 -15.83
CA ALA A 188 11.10 2.37 -16.16
C ALA A 188 11.58 3.55 -17.03
N ALA A 189 12.69 4.20 -16.66
CA ALA A 189 13.27 5.28 -17.44
C ALA A 189 13.69 4.83 -18.85
N GLN A 190 14.28 3.63 -18.98
CA GLN A 190 14.63 3.08 -20.28
C GLN A 190 13.39 2.84 -21.15
N ALA A 191 12.31 2.30 -20.58
CA ALA A 191 11.05 2.14 -21.28
C ALA A 191 10.47 3.50 -21.74
N SER A 192 10.52 4.53 -20.88
CA SER A 192 10.09 5.89 -21.25
C SER A 192 10.92 6.49 -22.39
N VAL A 193 12.24 6.29 -22.39
CA VAL A 193 13.13 6.75 -23.48
C VAL A 193 12.82 6.03 -24.80
N ASN A 194 12.52 4.73 -24.74
CA ASN A 194 12.14 3.95 -25.91
C ASN A 194 10.80 4.44 -26.48
N ALA A 195 9.79 4.64 -25.62
CA ALA A 195 8.49 5.19 -26.00
C ALA A 195 8.63 6.58 -26.63
N TRP A 196 9.41 7.47 -26.03
CA TRP A 196 9.69 8.79 -26.59
C TRP A 196 10.39 8.73 -27.95
N SER A 197 11.35 7.81 -28.10
CA SER A 197 12.06 7.64 -29.37
C SER A 197 11.14 7.13 -30.47
N HIS A 198 10.17 6.27 -30.15
CA HIS A 198 9.11 5.87 -31.07
C HIS A 198 8.20 7.05 -31.43
N ALA A 199 7.73 7.79 -30.42
CA ALA A 199 6.87 8.96 -30.59
C ALA A 199 7.50 10.01 -31.50
N ARG A 200 8.77 10.33 -31.28
CA ARG A 200 9.53 11.29 -32.08
C ARG A 200 9.59 10.90 -33.55
N LYS A 201 9.84 9.62 -33.88
CA LYS A 201 9.84 9.14 -35.28
C LYS A 201 8.47 9.36 -35.93
N LYS A 202 7.40 9.01 -35.23
CA LYS A 202 6.02 9.20 -35.70
C LYS A 202 5.66 10.68 -35.93
N ILE A 203 6.12 11.57 -35.04
CA ILE A 203 5.90 13.02 -35.18
C ILE A 203 6.58 13.54 -36.45
N ILE A 204 7.83 13.14 -36.71
CA ILE A 204 8.55 13.51 -37.94
C ILE A 204 7.77 13.03 -39.18
N ASP A 205 7.36 11.76 -39.22
CA ASP A 205 6.59 11.20 -40.33
C ASP A 205 5.26 11.93 -40.58
N ILE A 206 4.59 12.39 -39.52
CA ILE A 206 3.34 13.15 -39.62
C ILE A 206 3.58 14.51 -40.27
N ILE A 207 4.64 15.20 -39.86
CA ILE A 207 5.01 16.52 -40.39
C ILE A 207 5.44 16.40 -41.85
N ASP A 208 6.36 15.48 -42.16
CA ASP A 208 6.90 15.30 -43.51
C ASP A 208 5.81 14.95 -44.55
N GLN A 209 4.80 14.19 -44.12
CA GLN A 209 3.68 13.78 -44.98
C GLN A 209 2.47 14.72 -44.88
N ALA A 210 2.59 15.85 -44.17
CA ALA A 210 1.52 16.80 -43.91
C ALA A 210 0.21 16.15 -43.40
N LYS A 211 0.33 15.09 -42.59
CA LYS A 211 -0.81 14.35 -42.06
C LYS A 211 -1.53 15.16 -40.99
N LYS A 212 -2.87 15.13 -41.03
CA LYS A 212 -3.71 15.73 -39.97
C LYS A 212 -4.08 14.67 -38.94
N VAL A 213 -3.40 14.67 -37.80
CA VAL A 213 -3.64 13.73 -36.69
C VAL A 213 -4.04 14.50 -35.42
N LYS A 214 -5.09 14.03 -34.72
CA LYS A 214 -5.49 14.60 -33.43
C LYS A 214 -4.50 14.16 -32.35
N HIS A 215 -4.14 15.05 -31.42
CA HIS A 215 -3.25 14.70 -30.30
C HIS A 215 -3.77 13.53 -29.45
N SER A 216 -5.08 13.44 -29.21
CA SER A 216 -5.68 12.32 -28.47
C SER A 216 -5.47 10.98 -29.19
N ARG A 217 -5.65 10.96 -30.50
CA ARG A 217 -5.42 9.75 -31.30
C ARG A 217 -3.96 9.33 -31.30
N PHE A 218 -3.05 10.31 -31.41
CA PHE A 218 -1.63 10.05 -31.31
C PHE A 218 -1.26 9.45 -29.95
N ALA A 219 -1.81 9.97 -28.86
CA ALA A 219 -1.60 9.42 -27.52
C ALA A 219 -2.09 7.97 -27.38
N GLU A 220 -3.30 7.65 -27.88
CA GLU A 220 -3.83 6.27 -27.90
C GLU A 220 -2.91 5.31 -28.68
N ASP A 221 -2.41 5.74 -29.83
CA ASP A 221 -1.53 4.93 -30.67
C ASP A 221 -0.16 4.69 -29.99
N LEU A 222 0.34 5.67 -29.23
CA LEU A 222 1.54 5.51 -28.39
C LEU A 222 1.33 4.53 -27.24
N GLU A 223 0.21 4.63 -26.53
CA GLU A 223 -0.11 3.74 -25.41
C GLU A 223 -0.20 2.28 -25.86
N LYS A 224 -0.82 2.03 -27.03
CA LYS A 224 -0.84 0.70 -27.66
C LYS A 224 0.56 0.20 -27.98
N ALA A 225 1.43 1.05 -28.52
CA ALA A 225 2.81 0.67 -28.84
C ALA A 225 3.67 0.36 -27.60
N MET A 226 3.27 0.82 -26.40
CA MET A 226 3.94 0.52 -25.14
C MET A 226 3.49 -0.81 -24.49
N THR A 227 2.38 -1.37 -24.95
CA THR A 227 1.76 -2.58 -24.37
C THR A 227 1.91 -3.83 -25.23
N THR A 228 2.35 -3.68 -26.49
CA THR A 228 2.76 -4.75 -27.43
C THR A 228 4.26 -5.00 -27.40
#